data_AF-A0ABD4Z6A6-F1
#
_entry.id   AF-A0ABD4Z6A6-F1
#
_cell.length_a   1.000
_cell.length_b   1.000
_cell.length_c   1.000
_cell.angle_alpha   90.00
_cell.angle_beta   90.00
_cell.angle_gamma   90.00
#
_symmetry.space_group_name_H-M   'P 1'
#
loop_
_entity.id
_entity.type
_entity.pdbx_description
1 polymer ?
#
loop_
_entity_poly.entity_id
_entity_poly.type
_entity_poly.pdbx_seq_one_letter_code
_entity_poly.pdbx_strand_id
1 'polypeptide(L)'
;MVDRRSVEELITKIESELGISNAVIFVRGKPMCSEVRCITVFVQDFESFEKALIALVRQGISTGGLPIIVVENEKMDSVDYWIVDYIDGLMIIYSTSRK
;
A
#
# COMPACT_ATOMS: atom_id res chain seq x y z
N MET A 1 17.11 -1.65 2.85
CA MET A 1 16.50 -0.31 2.67
C MET A 1 15.52 -0.49 1.54
N VAL A 2 14.24 -0.20 1.79
CA VAL A 2 13.20 -0.40 0.77
C VAL A 2 13.18 0.85 -0.09
N ASP A 3 13.18 0.65 -1.39
CA ASP A 3 13.05 1.70 -2.38
C ASP A 3 11.79 1.47 -3.22
N ARG A 4 11.53 2.42 -4.13
CA ARG A 4 10.37 2.37 -5.02
C ARG A 4 10.31 1.05 -5.80
N ARG A 5 11.45 0.57 -6.27
CA ARG A 5 11.56 -0.66 -7.06
C ARG A 5 11.15 -1.89 -6.25
N SER A 6 11.52 -1.94 -4.97
CA SER A 6 11.12 -3.02 -4.07
C SER A 6 9.60 -3.14 -3.94
N VAL A 7 8.88 -2.00 -3.94
CA VAL A 7 7.41 -1.95 -3.90
C VAL A 7 6.81 -2.36 -5.25
N GLU A 8 7.38 -1.92 -6.37
CA GLU A 8 6.95 -2.32 -7.71
C GLU A 8 7.12 -3.83 -7.96
N GLU A 9 8.24 -4.41 -7.50
CA GLU A 9 8.50 -5.84 -7.55
C GLU A 9 7.51 -6.63 -6.69
N LEU A 10 7.19 -6.14 -5.49
CA LEU A 10 6.16 -6.70 -4.63
C LEU A 10 4.79 -6.71 -5.31
N ILE A 11 4.37 -5.59 -5.89
CA ILE A 11 3.08 -5.49 -6.60
C ILE A 11 3.03 -6.49 -7.76
N THR A 12 4.07 -6.53 -8.58
CA THR A 12 4.17 -7.45 -9.72
C THR A 12 4.08 -8.90 -9.26
N LYS A 13 4.77 -9.24 -8.17
CA LYS A 13 4.72 -10.58 -7.56
C LYS A 13 3.31 -10.94 -7.10
N ILE A 14 2.62 -10.05 -6.38
CA ILE A 14 1.25 -10.28 -5.90
C ILE A 14 0.30 -10.51 -7.08
N GLU A 15 0.35 -9.65 -8.10
CA GLU A 15 -0.51 -9.77 -9.28
C GLU A 15 -0.27 -11.08 -10.03
N SER A 16 1.00 -11.47 -10.21
CA SER A 16 1.37 -12.73 -10.85
C SER A 16 0.93 -13.95 -10.05
N GLU A 17 1.09 -13.94 -8.72
CA GLU A 17 0.70 -15.07 -7.86
C GLU A 17 -0.81 -15.27 -7.81
N LEU A 18 -1.57 -14.19 -7.94
CA LEU A 18 -3.03 -14.22 -7.91
C LEU A 18 -3.67 -14.33 -9.30
N GLY A 19 -2.89 -14.26 -10.38
CA GLY A 19 -3.39 -14.33 -11.75
C GLY A 19 -4.30 -13.15 -12.12
N ILE A 20 -4.03 -11.98 -11.55
CA ILE A 20 -4.79 -10.73 -11.76
C ILE A 20 -3.89 -9.66 -12.37
N SER A 21 -4.47 -8.57 -12.89
CA SER A 21 -3.72 -7.43 -13.42
C SER A 21 -4.37 -6.12 -13.01
N ASN A 22 -3.55 -5.09 -12.82
CA ASN A 22 -3.99 -3.75 -12.40
C ASN A 22 -4.83 -3.76 -11.11
N ALA A 23 -4.55 -4.71 -10.21
CA ALA A 23 -5.21 -4.84 -8.91
C ALA A 23 -4.65 -3.84 -7.90
N VAL A 24 -3.40 -3.40 -8.09
CA VAL A 24 -2.76 -2.38 -7.26
C VAL A 24 -2.32 -1.21 -8.14
N ILE A 25 -2.74 0.01 -7.80
CA ILE A 25 -2.26 1.23 -8.44
C ILE A 25 -1.22 1.88 -7.53
N PHE A 26 -0.02 2.07 -8.05
CA PHE A 26 1.08 2.72 -7.33
C PHE A 26 1.29 4.16 -7.78
N VAL A 27 1.05 5.12 -6.89
CA VAL A 27 1.11 6.56 -7.18
C VAL A 27 2.05 7.30 -6.23
N ARG A 28 2.39 8.54 -6.59
CA ARG A 28 3.07 9.48 -5.69
C ARG A 28 2.07 10.47 -5.12
N GLY A 29 2.24 10.84 -3.85
CA GLY A 29 1.43 11.86 -3.20
C GLY A 29 1.29 11.65 -1.71
N LYS A 30 0.24 12.22 -1.14
CA LYS A 30 -0.13 12.06 0.26
C LYS A 30 -1.65 11.91 0.32
N PRO A 31 -2.18 10.72 0.65
CA PRO A 31 -3.62 10.58 0.71
C PRO A 31 -4.16 11.35 1.92
N MET A 32 -5.43 11.76 1.79
CA MET A 32 -6.14 12.53 2.79
C MET A 32 -7.45 11.81 3.12
N CYS A 33 -7.71 11.61 4.41
CA CYS A 33 -9.02 11.19 4.88
C CYS A 33 -9.73 12.40 5.49
N SER A 34 -10.48 13.14 4.65
CA SER A 34 -11.12 14.40 5.04
C SER A 34 -12.47 14.21 5.73
N GLU A 35 -13.18 13.09 5.51
CA GLU A 35 -14.58 12.93 5.93
C GLU A 35 -14.86 11.64 6.72
N VAL A 36 -14.13 10.56 6.46
CA VAL A 36 -14.19 9.30 7.20
C VAL A 36 -12.98 9.24 8.14
N ARG A 37 -13.19 8.92 9.43
CA ARG A 37 -12.07 8.62 10.33
C ARG A 37 -11.39 7.35 9.83
N CYS A 38 -10.38 7.50 8.99
CA CYS A 38 -9.60 6.36 8.57
C CYS A 38 -8.80 5.81 9.75
N ILE A 39 -8.93 4.50 9.98
CA ILE A 39 -8.04 3.80 10.88
C ILE A 39 -6.66 3.85 10.24
N THR A 40 -5.67 4.35 10.99
CA THR A 40 -4.29 4.42 10.52
C THR A 40 -3.47 3.42 11.31
N VAL A 41 -2.85 2.47 10.61
CA VAL A 41 -2.01 1.42 11.16
C VAL A 41 -0.58 1.66 10.71
N PHE A 42 0.35 1.68 11.66
CA PHE A 42 1.78 1.81 11.38
C PHE A 42 2.42 0.42 11.51
N VAL A 43 3.11 -0.01 10.45
CA VAL A 43 3.86 -1.28 10.47
C VAL A 43 5.36 -0.99 10.60
N GLN A 44 6.04 -1.80 11.40
CA GLN A 44 7.44 -1.56 11.77
C GLN A 44 8.44 -2.01 10.70
N ASP A 45 8.02 -2.94 9.83
CA ASP A 45 8.88 -3.56 8.84
C ASP A 45 8.13 -3.78 7.51
N PHE A 46 8.91 -4.03 6.46
CA PHE A 46 8.39 -4.22 5.11
C PHE A 46 7.67 -5.56 4.92
N GLU A 47 8.00 -6.59 5.70
CA GLU A 47 7.32 -7.88 5.63
C GLU A 47 5.86 -7.77 6.09
N SER A 48 5.61 -7.00 7.15
CA SER A 48 4.28 -6.66 7.65
C SER A 48 3.49 -5.83 6.63
N PHE A 49 4.17 -4.92 5.93
CA PHE A 49 3.59 -4.16 4.81
C PHE A 49 3.18 -5.09 3.65
N GLU A 50 4.05 -6.02 3.24
CA GLU A 50 3.76 -7.04 2.21
C GLU A 50 2.55 -7.89 2.60
N LYS A 51 2.53 -8.43 3.83
CA LYS A 51 1.42 -9.24 4.32
C LYS A 51 0.10 -8.48 4.30
N ALA A 52 0.13 -7.20 4.69
CA ALA A 52 -1.03 -6.34 4.67
C ALA A 52 -1.55 -6.08 3.24
N LEU A 53 -0.65 -5.79 2.30
CA LEU A 53 -1.01 -5.58 0.90
C LEU A 53 -1.63 -6.84 0.29
N ILE A 54 -1.04 -8.01 0.53
CA ILE A 54 -1.58 -9.30 0.08
C ILE A 54 -2.99 -9.54 0.64
N ALA A 55 -3.19 -9.29 1.93
CA ALA A 55 -4.48 -9.48 2.58
C ALA A 55 -5.55 -8.55 1.97
N LEU A 56 -5.24 -7.27 1.79
CA LEU A 56 -6.16 -6.29 1.22
C LEU A 56 -6.47 -6.56 -0.25
N VAL A 57 -5.49 -7.00 -1.05
CA VAL A 57 -5.74 -7.40 -2.44
C VAL A 57 -6.67 -8.61 -2.49
N ARG A 58 -6.44 -9.64 -1.67
CA ARG A 58 -7.32 -10.83 -1.59
C ARG A 58 -8.74 -10.48 -1.15
N GLN A 59 -8.86 -9.57 -0.19
CA GLN A 59 -10.15 -9.03 0.23
C GLN A 59 -10.83 -8.29 -0.92
N GLY A 60 -10.11 -7.37 -1.59
CA GLY A 60 -10.62 -6.61 -2.72
C GLY A 60 -11.12 -7.49 -3.87
N ILE A 61 -10.44 -8.61 -4.17
CA ILE A 61 -10.93 -9.61 -5.14
C ILE A 61 -12.29 -10.18 -4.70
N SER A 62 -12.42 -10.50 -3.42
CA SER A 62 -13.61 -11.16 -2.88
C SER A 62 -14.81 -10.21 -2.75
N THR A 63 -14.56 -8.92 -2.57
CA THR A 63 -15.60 -7.89 -2.35
C THR A 63 -15.86 -7.02 -3.57
N GLY A 64 -15.05 -7.14 -4.63
CA GLY A 64 -15.07 -6.20 -5.76
C GLY A 64 -14.45 -4.83 -5.42
N GLY A 65 -13.72 -4.72 -4.31
CA GLY A 65 -13.09 -3.49 -3.82
C GLY A 65 -11.74 -3.14 -4.47
N LEU A 66 -11.41 -3.74 -5.62
CA LEU A 66 -10.24 -3.36 -6.40
C LEU A 66 -10.50 -2.08 -7.22
N PRO A 67 -9.47 -1.27 -7.53
CA PRO A 67 -8.06 -1.47 -7.20
C PRO A 67 -7.69 -0.99 -5.78
N ILE A 68 -6.67 -1.63 -5.19
CA ILE A 68 -6.01 -1.12 -3.98
C ILE A 68 -5.01 -0.03 -4.38
N ILE A 69 -4.97 1.08 -3.64
CA ILE A 69 -4.04 2.18 -3.94
C ILE A 69 -2.84 2.09 -3.00
N VAL A 70 -1.63 2.06 -3.57
CA VAL A 70 -0.38 2.27 -2.84
C VAL A 70 0.16 3.65 -3.15
N VAL A 71 0.50 4.43 -2.12
CA VAL A 71 1.02 5.79 -2.27
C VAL A 71 2.45 5.87 -1.74
N GLU A 72 3.36 6.36 -2.57
CA GLU A 72 4.70 6.80 -2.18
C GLU A 72 4.64 8.28 -1.78
N ASN A 73 5.02 8.57 -0.54
CA ASN A 73 5.15 9.92 -0.01
C ASN A 73 6.62 10.20 0.35
N GLU A 74 7.28 10.95 -0.50
CA GLU A 74 8.67 11.37 -0.32
C GLU A 74 8.78 12.48 0.73
N LYS A 75 9.54 12.26 1.80
CA LYS A 75 9.90 13.26 2.81
C LYS A 75 11.38 13.63 2.70
N MET A 76 11.82 14.57 3.53
CA MET A 76 13.22 15.02 3.54
C MET A 76 14.17 13.86 3.85
N ASP A 77 13.94 13.15 4.95
CA ASP A 77 14.86 12.09 5.46
C ASP A 77 14.27 10.67 5.36
N SER A 78 13.08 10.54 4.79
CA SER A 78 12.37 9.26 4.71
C SER A 78 11.44 9.19 3.50
N VAL A 79 10.98 7.98 3.22
CA VAL A 79 9.88 7.71 2.30
C VAL A 79 8.84 6.93 3.08
N ASP A 80 7.58 7.35 3.00
CA ASP A 80 6.49 6.51 3.46
C ASP A 80 5.82 5.82 2.26
N TYR A 81 5.44 4.56 2.47
CA TYR A 81 4.57 3.80 1.59
C TYR A 81 3.26 3.54 2.31
N TRP A 82 2.15 3.96 1.72
CA TRP A 82 0.82 3.83 2.31
C TRP A 82 -0.02 2.89 1.45
N ILE A 83 -0.62 1.86 2.05
CA ILE A 83 -1.72 1.12 1.42
C ILE A 83 -3.00 1.80 1.84
N VAL A 84 -3.85 2.16 0.88
CA VAL A 84 -5.08 2.89 1.13
C VAL A 84 -6.28 2.07 0.65
N ASP A 85 -7.15 1.78 1.59
CA ASP A 85 -8.48 1.23 1.36
C ASP A 85 -9.51 2.31 1.74
N TYR A 86 -10.07 2.96 0.71
CA TYR A 86 -11.08 4.01 0.89
C TYR A 86 -12.47 3.46 1.20
N ILE A 87 -12.72 2.17 0.92
CA ILE A 87 -14.02 1.54 1.17
C ILE A 87 -14.17 1.31 2.68
N ASP A 88 -13.15 0.70 3.29
CA ASP A 88 -13.14 0.38 4.72
C ASP A 88 -12.54 1.51 5.59
N GLY A 89 -12.02 2.57 4.96
CA GLY A 89 -11.37 3.68 5.66
C GLY A 89 -10.14 3.21 6.42
N LEU A 90 -9.24 2.49 5.76
CA LEU A 90 -8.01 1.96 6.35
C LEU A 90 -6.79 2.48 5.60
N MET A 91 -5.80 2.96 6.36
CA MET A 91 -4.49 3.32 5.85
C MET A 91 -3.41 2.55 6.60
N ILE A 92 -2.54 1.87 5.87
CA ILE A 92 -1.41 1.13 6.42
C ILE A 92 -0.13 1.80 5.98
N ILE A 93 0.69 2.23 6.94
CA ILE A 93 1.87 3.06 6.69
C ILE A 93 3.12 2.28 7.06
N TYR A 94 4.05 2.19 6.11
CA TYR A 94 5.43 1.76 6.33
C TYR A 94 6.37 2.91 5.99
N SER A 95 7.32 3.23 6.87
CA SER A 95 8.31 4.29 6.67
C SER A 95 9.72 3.72 6.60
N THR A 96 10.50 4.16 5.62
CA THR A 96 11.92 3.80 5.45
C THR A 96 12.77 5.06 5.33
N SER A 97 13.97 5.08 5.91
CA SER A 97 14.89 6.22 5.82
C SER A 97 15.44 6.39 4.41
N ARG A 98 15.66 7.65 4.00
CA ARG A 98 16.51 8.00 2.84
C ARG A 98 17.97 7.95 3.29
N LYS A 99 18.82 7.30 2.51
CA LYS A 99 20.28 7.47 2.64
C LYS A 99 20.73 8.65 1.81
#